data_AF-A0A1S2QLN3-F1
#
_entry.id   AF-A0A1S2QLN3-F1
#
_cell.length_a   1.000
_cell.length_b   1.000
_cell.length_c   1.000
_cell.angle_alpha   90.00
_cell.angle_beta   90.00
_cell.angle_gamma   90.00
#
_symmetry.space_group_name_H-M   'P 1'
#
loop_
_entity.id
_entity.type
_entity.pdbx_description
1 polymer ?
#
loop_
_entity_poly.entity_id
_entity_poly.type
_entity_poly.pdbx_seq_one_letter_code
_entity_poly.pdbx_strand_id
1 'polypeptide(L)'
;MTPRDPTPETPHRNEPARTPDGTTPPALVGFDLDFTAHEIQRRAQVLAALGPDWDPIEALRGEEQAYDLLYSGLDAEQQRLYDGLVTAGVLPRRAGSDGRGGSDGRGGSDGDDRAAA
;
A
#
# COMPACT_ATOMS: atom_id res chain seq x y z
N MET A 1 -0.17 41.51 -13.09
CA MET A 1 -0.21 40.04 -13.24
C MET A 1 -1.67 39.63 -13.12
N THR A 2 -2.37 39.51 -14.24
CA THR A 2 -3.82 39.27 -14.27
C THR A 2 -4.08 37.79 -13.99
N PRO A 3 -5.04 37.43 -13.13
CA PRO A 3 -5.39 36.03 -12.91
C PRO A 3 -5.90 35.42 -14.21
N ARG A 4 -5.36 34.26 -14.59
CA ARG A 4 -5.85 33.49 -15.73
C ARG A 4 -7.14 32.80 -15.27
N ASP A 5 -8.26 33.24 -15.81
CA ASP A 5 -9.55 32.56 -15.64
C ASP A 5 -9.43 31.17 -16.30
N PRO A 6 -9.66 30.06 -15.58
CA PRO A 6 -9.70 28.75 -16.22
C PRO A 6 -11.00 28.67 -17.03
N THR A 7 -10.89 28.69 -18.35
CA THR A 7 -11.98 28.26 -19.23
C THR A 7 -12.51 26.92 -18.72
N PRO A 8 -13.83 26.73 -18.58
CA PRO A 8 -14.36 25.42 -18.24
C PRO A 8 -13.95 24.46 -19.36
N GLU A 9 -13.13 23.47 -19.04
CA GLU A 9 -12.86 22.39 -19.97
C GLU A 9 -14.19 21.72 -20.25
N THR A 10 -14.73 21.95 -21.46
CA THR A 10 -15.82 21.16 -21.99
C THR A 10 -15.43 19.70 -21.84
N PRO A 11 -16.20 18.86 -21.13
CA PRO A 11 -15.91 17.44 -21.08
C PRO A 11 -15.86 16.96 -22.52
N HIS A 12 -14.75 16.33 -22.90
CA HIS A 12 -14.59 15.70 -24.20
C HIS A 12 -15.64 14.59 -24.31
N ARG A 13 -16.87 14.97 -24.70
CA ARG A 13 -17.83 14.06 -25.29
C ARG A 13 -17.07 13.45 -26.46
N ASN A 14 -17.07 12.11 -26.54
CA ASN A 14 -16.59 11.38 -27.72
C ASN A 14 -17.46 11.76 -28.92
N GLU A 15 -17.26 12.96 -29.46
CA GLU A 15 -17.81 13.37 -30.74
C GLU A 15 -16.98 12.68 -31.82
N PRO A 16 -17.62 12.10 -32.85
CA PRO A 16 -16.89 11.50 -33.94
C PRO A 16 -15.96 12.56 -34.54
N ALA A 17 -14.66 12.24 -34.61
CA ALA A 17 -13.66 13.12 -35.18
C ALA A 17 -14.11 13.59 -36.57
N ARG A 18 -14.33 14.89 -36.74
CA ARG A 18 -14.70 15.46 -38.04
C ARG A 18 -13.44 15.43 -38.91
N THR A 19 -13.46 14.67 -40.00
CA THR A 19 -12.33 14.66 -40.94
C THR A 19 -12.22 16.05 -41.59
N PRO A 20 -11.00 16.56 -41.83
CA PRO A 20 -10.79 17.90 -42.40
C PRO A 20 -11.37 18.05 -43.82
N ASP A 21 -11.52 16.95 -44.57
CA ASP A 21 -12.01 16.93 -45.95
C ASP A 21 -13.53 16.72 -46.07
N GLY A 22 -14.29 16.85 -44.98
CA GLY A 22 -15.76 16.74 -45.00
C GLY A 22 -16.30 15.35 -45.36
N THR A 23 -15.43 14.33 -45.39
CA THR A 23 -15.81 12.95 -45.66
C THR A 23 -16.32 12.32 -44.37
N THR A 24 -17.55 11.80 -44.40
CA THR A 24 -18.13 11.09 -43.25
C THR A 24 -17.17 10.00 -42.78
N PRO A 25 -16.72 10.02 -41.51
CA PRO A 25 -15.89 8.94 -40.98
C PRO A 25 -16.61 7.60 -41.17
N PRO A 26 -15.89 6.51 -41.44
CA PRO A 26 -16.50 5.19 -41.42
C PRO A 26 -17.20 4.99 -40.06
N ALA A 27 -18.34 4.31 -40.08
CA ALA A 27 -19.09 4.03 -38.86
C ALA A 27 -18.18 3.32 -37.84
N LEU A 28 -18.16 3.80 -36.60
CA LEU A 28 -17.42 3.16 -35.52
C LEU A 28 -18.03 1.77 -35.28
N VAL A 29 -17.18 0.76 -35.16
CA VAL A 29 -17.57 -0.56 -34.69
C VAL A 29 -17.47 -0.60 -33.18
N GLY A 30 -18.45 -1.25 -32.53
CA GLY A 30 -18.41 -1.48 -31.08
C GLY A 30 -17.21 -2.34 -30.72
N PHE A 31 -16.47 -1.91 -29.71
CA PHE A 31 -15.32 -2.63 -29.17
C PHE A 31 -15.51 -2.76 -27.66
N ASP A 32 -15.94 -3.94 -27.24
CA ASP A 32 -16.14 -4.29 -25.84
C ASP A 32 -14.99 -5.18 -25.37
N LEU A 33 -14.40 -4.82 -24.23
CA LEU A 33 -13.38 -5.62 -23.56
C LEU A 33 -13.91 -6.12 -22.23
N ASP A 34 -13.90 -7.44 -22.05
CA ASP A 34 -14.12 -8.02 -20.73
C ASP A 34 -12.82 -7.96 -19.91
N PHE A 35 -12.71 -6.95 -19.05
CA PHE A 35 -11.56 -6.83 -18.15
C PHE A 35 -11.50 -7.94 -17.10
N THR A 36 -12.62 -8.58 -16.75
CA THR A 36 -12.64 -9.69 -15.78
C THR A 36 -11.92 -10.90 -16.35
N ALA A 37 -12.24 -11.28 -17.59
CA ALA A 37 -11.55 -12.38 -18.27
C ALA A 37 -10.05 -12.09 -18.45
N HIS A 38 -9.69 -10.87 -18.86
CA HIS A 38 -8.29 -10.48 -19.00
C HIS A 38 -7.54 -10.43 -17.67
N GLU A 39 -8.19 -10.02 -16.58
CA GLU A 39 -7.62 -10.04 -15.23
C GLU A 39 -7.31 -11.47 -14.79
N ILE A 40 -8.26 -12.39 -14.99
CA ILE A 40 -8.08 -13.82 -14.65
C ILE A 40 -6.91 -14.39 -15.45
N GLN A 41 -6.85 -14.10 -16.76
CA GLN A 41 -5.73 -14.53 -17.60
C GLN A 41 -4.40 -13.96 -17.11
N ARG A 42 -4.32 -12.67 -16.77
CA ARG A 42 -3.09 -12.06 -16.23
C ARG A 42 -2.66 -12.77 -14.95
N ARG A 43 -3.57 -13.00 -14.01
CA ARG A 43 -3.26 -13.69 -12.73
C ARG A 43 -2.76 -15.11 -12.96
N ALA A 44 -3.39 -15.86 -13.86
CA ALA A 44 -2.96 -17.21 -14.20
C ALA A 44 -1.54 -17.23 -14.77
N GLN A 45 -1.20 -16.29 -15.67
CA GLN A 45 0.15 -16.17 -16.22
C GLN A 45 1.18 -15.77 -15.16
N VAL A 46 0.82 -14.89 -14.22
CA VAL A 46 1.70 -14.52 -13.09
C VAL A 46 2.00 -15.74 -12.22
N LEU A 47 0.97 -16.50 -11.83
CA LEU A 47 1.16 -17.72 -11.03
C LEU A 47 2.00 -18.76 -11.76
N ALA A 48 1.80 -18.91 -13.08
CA ALA A 48 2.62 -19.80 -13.90
C ALA A 48 4.10 -19.37 -13.96
N ALA A 49 4.36 -18.05 -14.04
CA ALA A 49 5.72 -17.50 -14.08
C ALA A 49 6.46 -17.63 -12.73
N LEU A 50 5.74 -17.56 -11.60
CA LEU A 50 6.30 -17.79 -10.26
C LEU A 50 6.74 -19.24 -10.05
N GLY A 51 6.08 -20.18 -10.74
CA GLY A 51 6.44 -21.59 -10.75
C GLY A 51 5.87 -22.39 -9.57
N PRO A 52 6.00 -23.72 -9.61
CA PRO A 52 5.38 -24.62 -8.63
C PRO A 52 6.02 -24.58 -7.24
N ASP A 53 7.27 -24.11 -7.15
CA ASP A 53 8.02 -24.03 -5.88
C ASP A 53 7.78 -22.70 -5.14
N TRP A 54 6.97 -21.80 -5.70
CA TRP A 54 6.66 -20.54 -5.05
C TRP A 54 5.73 -20.75 -3.84
N ASP A 55 6.25 -20.44 -2.65
CA ASP A 55 5.48 -20.44 -1.42
C ASP A 55 4.96 -19.02 -1.11
N PRO A 56 3.64 -18.76 -1.25
CA PRO A 56 3.08 -17.44 -1.00
C PRO A 56 3.18 -17.02 0.48
N ILE A 57 3.22 -17.96 1.42
CA ILE A 57 3.31 -17.67 2.86
C ILE A 57 4.73 -17.24 3.22
N GLU A 58 5.75 -17.92 2.69
CA GLU A 58 7.14 -17.51 2.89
C GLU A 58 7.42 -16.16 2.22
N ALA A 59 6.86 -15.90 1.04
CA ALA A 59 6.97 -14.61 0.37
C ALA A 59 6.36 -13.47 1.21
N LEU A 60 5.14 -13.67 1.75
CA LEU A 60 4.49 -12.69 2.64
C LEU A 60 5.30 -12.46 3.92
N ARG A 61 5.83 -13.52 4.53
CA ARG A 61 6.66 -13.39 5.73
C ARG A 61 7.95 -12.63 5.45
N GLY A 62 8.57 -12.87 4.30
CA GLY A 62 9.75 -12.13 3.86
C GLY A 62 9.45 -10.64 3.65
N GLU A 63 8.29 -10.32 3.09
CA GLU A 63 7.83 -8.94 2.94
C GLU A 63 7.60 -8.26 4.30
N GLU A 64 6.93 -8.91 5.25
CA GLU A 64 6.75 -8.40 6.62
C GLU A 64 8.09 -8.12 7.31
N GLN A 65 9.06 -9.04 7.20
CA GLN A 65 10.41 -8.85 7.72
C GLN A 65 11.14 -7.68 7.06
N ALA A 66 10.98 -7.50 5.75
CA ALA A 66 11.56 -6.37 5.03
C ALA A 66 10.94 -5.03 5.48
N TYR A 67 9.62 -4.99 5.69
CA TYR A 67 8.93 -3.81 6.25
C TYR A 67 9.46 -3.47 7.65
N ASP A 68 9.68 -4.48 8.49
CA ASP A 68 10.21 -4.32 9.83
C ASP A 68 11.61 -3.71 9.83
N LEU A 69 12.46 -4.15 8.89
CA LEU A 69 13.80 -3.58 8.71
C LEU A 69 13.75 -2.16 8.16
N LEU A 70 12.88 -1.88 7.18
CA LEU A 70 12.75 -0.57 6.55
C LEU A 70 12.38 0.53 7.54
N TYR A 71 11.52 0.21 8.51
CA TYR A 71 11.10 1.12 9.57
C TYR A 71 11.75 0.79 10.92
N SER A 72 12.91 0.13 10.89
CA SER A 72 13.74 -0.07 12.09
C SER A 72 14.58 1.16 12.37
N GLY A 73 14.90 1.38 13.66
CA GLY A 73 15.85 2.42 14.06
C GLY A 73 15.39 3.86 13.82
N LEU A 74 14.08 4.09 13.69
CA LEU A 74 13.53 5.43 13.55
C LEU A 74 13.85 6.28 14.78
N ASP A 75 14.26 7.51 14.54
CA ASP A 75 14.36 8.50 15.59
C ASP A 75 12.96 8.97 16.05
N ALA A 76 12.93 9.80 17.09
CA ALA A 76 11.68 10.24 17.70
C ALA A 76 10.80 11.09 16.75
N GLU A 77 11.37 11.80 15.77
CA GLU A 77 10.60 12.58 14.81
C GLU A 77 10.05 11.69 13.69
N GLN A 78 10.89 10.81 13.18
CA GLN A 78 10.52 9.79 12.20
C GLN A 78 9.43 8.86 12.73
N GLN A 79 9.52 8.45 13.99
CA GLN A 79 8.49 7.62 14.63
C GLN A 79 7.14 8.35 14.70
N ARG A 80 7.12 9.65 15.05
CA ARG A 80 5.87 10.43 15.08
C ARG A 80 5.26 10.56 13.69
N LEU A 81 6.07 10.73 12.65
CA LEU A 81 5.59 10.76 11.28
C LEU A 81 5.02 9.41 10.86
N TYR A 82 5.73 8.32 11.14
CA TYR A 82 5.28 6.95 10.88
C TYR A 82 3.91 6.69 11.55
N ASP A 83 3.77 7.01 12.83
CA ASP A 83 2.51 6.84 13.57
C ASP A 83 1.36 7.66 12.95
N GLY A 84 1.66 8.88 12.48
CA GLY A 84 0.72 9.72 11.75
C GLY A 84 0.26 9.11 10.42
N LEU A 85 1.18 8.52 9.66
CA LEU A 85 0.87 7.84 8.40
C LEU A 85 0.07 6.56 8.60
N VAL A 86 0.36 5.80 9.66
CA VAL A 86 -0.45 4.62 10.04
C VAL A 86 -1.86 5.05 10.43
N THR A 87 -1.99 6.11 11.23
CA THR A 87 -3.29 6.65 11.65
C THR A 87 -4.12 7.16 10.47
N ALA A 88 -3.46 7.77 9.48
CA ALA A 88 -4.11 8.23 8.24
C ALA A 88 -4.45 7.08 7.27
N GLY A 89 -4.04 5.84 7.54
CA GLY A 89 -4.23 4.69 6.66
C GLY A 89 -3.34 4.69 5.42
N VAL A 90 -2.31 5.55 5.38
CA VAL A 90 -1.32 5.58 4.29
C VAL A 90 -0.36 4.41 4.42
N LEU A 91 0.03 4.09 5.66
CA LEU A 91 0.83 2.91 5.97
C LEU A 91 -0.01 1.83 6.66
N PRO A 92 0.27 0.54 6.39
CA PRO A 92 -0.40 -0.55 7.07
C PRO A 92 -0.05 -0.56 8.56
N ARG A 93 -1.02 -0.94 9.40
CA ARG A 93 -0.80 -1.16 10.83
C ARG A 93 -0.08 -2.48 11.04
N ARG A 94 1.02 -2.44 11.79
CA ARG A 94 1.83 -3.63 12.10
C ARG A 94 1.04 -4.57 13.02
N ALA A 95 0.97 -5.86 12.69
CA ALA A 95 0.23 -6.85 13.47
C ALA A 95 0.80 -7.14 14.87
N GLY A 96 1.98 -6.60 15.22
CA GLY A 96 2.71 -6.88 16.46
C GLY A 96 2.85 -5.71 17.46
N SER A 97 2.28 -4.53 17.18
CA SER A 97 2.34 -3.38 18.12
C SER A 97 1.30 -3.44 19.24
N ASP A 98 0.37 -4.39 19.15
CA ASP A 98 -0.81 -4.45 19.97
C ASP A 98 -0.58 -5.39 21.16
N GLY A 99 0.25 -4.97 22.14
CA GLY A 99 0.23 -5.61 23.46
C GLY A 99 1.58 -6.00 24.10
N ARG A 100 2.57 -5.12 24.10
CA ARG A 100 3.68 -5.22 25.08
C ARG A 100 3.87 -3.93 25.87
N GLY A 101 2.78 -3.50 26.51
CA GLY A 101 2.81 -2.53 27.60
C GLY A 101 2.25 -3.19 28.87
N GLY A 102 3.05 -3.28 29.93
CA GLY A 102 2.58 -3.58 31.28
C GLY A 102 2.94 -4.95 31.85
N SER A 103 4.23 -5.15 32.14
CA SER A 103 4.59 -5.87 33.37
C SER A 103 5.76 -5.14 34.03
N ASP A 104 5.43 -4.00 34.63
CA ASP A 104 6.20 -3.42 35.72
C ASP A 104 6.22 -4.43 36.88
N GLY A 105 7.26 -5.26 36.90
CA GLY A 105 7.66 -6.04 38.05
C GLY A 105 9.00 -5.52 38.53
N ARG A 106 8.97 -4.43 39.31
CA ARG A 106 10.09 -4.04 40.18
C ARG A 106 10.50 -5.26 41.01
N GLY A 107 11.74 -5.68 40.87
CA GLY A 107 12.38 -6.70 41.70
C GLY A 107 13.89 -6.58 41.62
N GLY A 108 14.39 -5.34 41.78
CA GLY A 108 15.80 -5.09 42.05
C GLY A 108 16.14 -5.55 43.47
N SER A 109 17.30 -6.17 43.58
CA SER A 109 17.96 -6.74 44.76
C SER A 109 17.80 -5.95 46.05
N ASP A 110 17.83 -6.66 47.19
CA ASP A 110 18.88 -6.43 48.18
C ASP A 110 19.05 -7.68 49.04
N GLY A 111 20.30 -8.16 49.06
CA GLY A 111 20.78 -9.06 50.08
C GLY A 111 21.07 -8.30 51.37
N ASP A 112 21.30 -9.12 52.38
CA ASP A 112 21.98 -8.83 53.63
C ASP A 112 21.17 -8.33 54.84
N ASP A 113 21.42 -9.10 55.91
CA ASP A 113 21.36 -8.77 57.33
C ASP A 113 20.01 -8.67 58.04
N ARG A 114 19.67 -9.74 58.77
CA ARG A 114 19.75 -9.68 60.25
C ARG A 114 19.69 -11.04 60.95
N ALA A 115 20.64 -11.19 61.86
CA ALA A 115 20.73 -12.16 62.94
C ALA A 115 19.61 -12.02 64.00
N ALA A 116 19.61 -12.99 64.93
CA ALA A 116 18.83 -13.18 66.17
C ALA A 116 17.67 -14.18 66.00
N ALA A 117 17.52 -15.23 66.81
CA ALA A 117 18.21 -15.68 68.03
C ALA A 117 17.98 -17.19 68.18
#